data_AF-A0A7V8WZ18-F1
#
_entry.id   AF-A0A7V8WZ18-F1
#
_cell.length_a   1.000
_cell.length_b   1.000
_cell.length_c   1.000
_cell.angle_alpha   90.00
_cell.angle_beta   90.00
_cell.angle_gamma   90.00
#
_symmetry.space_group_name_H-M   'P 1'
#
loop_
_entity.id
_entity.type
_entity.pdbx_description
1 polymer ?
#
loop_
_entity_poly.entity_id
_entity_poly.type
_entity_poly.pdbx_seq_one_letter_code
_entity_poly.pdbx_strand_id
1 'polypeptide(L)'
;MLIKRRWSPAVALILTLLVPTAAVAHPDHAGGSAGSVELFPGEGVDVDDGQHGLATGHLPPVQRNVTVVGQAPVTNPSGAGNTGRVADVFAYGDYAYLTAFRSPTCERTGVHVMDISNPAAPAEVTSAFIPTSVGSYAGEGVQVIRMDNQFFQGDLLVHQNETCPSGPAPPTPNLSGGISLWNVTNPTAPTPVTLHTGDFTNPAGGNDPAPNQTHSMRLWTNEFNGRTYASLVDDEELADIDILDITNPFAPVLVNELDLDLPPFSVTQPAPANLTRSNSHDMVVDKVGQRYVMTVGYWDGGYVLLDVTDPAPGRVQLIAESDYAALDEERLARGHQISPEGNAHQVELSPNRKFLIGTDEDFNPHRVVATITSGPFAGTEYTATTASGTPPIQAGTSISGTPTFVGQACSELPAGSGIALVERGTCSFQVKLDVITAAGYTSGIVFNSLRQDCLAGARMLAAGVIPFVFVNRLAGLQLLGVVGTTATNACTTESPVPGSPVSSTAIEAIFDGWGYVRLFSTNIPRRAGQPGSITQIDTYAVPESQDPAYASNFGHLSVHEVAMAPETGLAYLSYYSAGLRVVRYGTGGIEEVGAFIDQGGNNFWGVEVWHDENGVEFILASDRDYGLYILQYTP
;
A
#
# COMPACT_ATOMS: atom_id res chain seq x y z
N MET A 1 72.75 40.01 19.25
CA MET A 1 71.88 39.55 20.36
C MET A 1 70.57 40.30 20.23
N LEU A 2 69.66 39.81 19.38
CA LEU A 2 68.54 40.59 18.83
C LEU A 2 67.20 40.17 19.46
N ILE A 3 66.56 41.16 20.05
CA ILE A 3 65.23 41.13 20.66
C ILE A 3 64.18 41.20 19.53
N LYS A 4 63.21 40.29 19.58
CA LYS A 4 62.10 40.14 18.62
C LYS A 4 61.28 41.42 18.49
N ARG A 5 61.12 41.91 17.26
CA ARG A 5 60.27 43.05 16.90
C ARG A 5 59.16 42.59 15.95
N ARG A 6 57.91 42.83 16.36
CA ARG A 6 56.68 42.66 15.57
C ARG A 6 56.72 43.45 14.27
N TRP A 7 56.44 42.81 13.14
CA TRP A 7 56.10 43.47 11.88
C TRP A 7 54.83 42.84 11.32
N SER A 8 53.77 43.64 11.23
CA SER A 8 52.66 43.44 10.30
C SER A 8 53.06 44.03 8.94
N PRO A 9 52.56 43.47 7.83
CA PRO A 9 51.99 44.36 6.82
C PRO A 9 50.67 43.84 6.22
N ALA A 10 49.76 44.80 6.03
CA ALA A 10 48.78 44.96 4.96
C ALA A 10 48.24 43.71 4.24
N VAL A 11 46.96 43.42 4.47
CA VAL A 11 46.10 42.72 3.50
C VAL A 11 45.13 43.74 2.91
N ALA A 12 45.12 43.82 1.58
CA ALA A 12 44.27 44.68 0.80
C ALA A 12 42.79 44.28 0.96
N LEU A 13 41.95 45.31 1.14
CA LEU A 13 40.51 45.23 1.21
C LEU A 13 39.97 44.99 -0.22
N ILE A 14 39.54 43.77 -0.55
CA ILE A 14 38.67 43.50 -1.69
C ILE A 14 37.24 43.49 -1.17
N LEU A 15 36.51 44.56 -1.48
CA LEU A 15 35.07 44.67 -1.27
C LEU A 15 34.37 43.83 -2.34
N THR A 16 34.07 42.56 -2.06
CA THR A 16 33.05 41.81 -2.81
C THR A 16 31.70 42.08 -2.16
N LEU A 17 30.91 42.94 -2.80
CA LEU A 17 29.48 43.08 -2.54
C LEU A 17 28.79 41.76 -2.89
N LEU A 18 28.70 40.86 -1.91
CA LEU A 18 27.76 39.75 -1.92
C LEU A 18 26.37 40.35 -1.68
N VAL A 19 25.63 40.55 -2.76
CA VAL A 19 24.18 40.67 -2.68
C VAL A 19 23.69 39.34 -2.09
N PRO A 20 22.92 39.33 -0.99
CA PRO A 20 22.26 38.11 -0.55
C PRO A 20 21.26 37.75 -1.65
N THR A 21 21.62 36.81 -2.51
CA THR A 21 20.61 36.04 -3.23
C THR A 21 19.80 35.37 -2.13
N ALA A 22 18.53 35.76 -2.02
CA ALA A 22 17.57 35.06 -1.20
C ALA A 22 17.71 33.56 -1.52
N ALA A 23 18.27 32.82 -0.57
CA ALA A 23 18.04 31.39 -0.50
C ALA A 23 16.54 31.27 -0.24
N VAL A 24 15.79 31.04 -1.32
CA VAL A 24 14.42 30.57 -1.20
C VAL A 24 14.57 29.19 -0.57
N ALA A 25 14.23 29.12 0.72
CA ALA A 25 14.01 27.87 1.41
C ALA A 25 13.10 26.99 0.54
N HIS A 26 13.47 25.74 0.30
CA HIS A 26 12.58 24.73 -0.27
C HIS A 26 11.52 24.39 0.78
N PRO A 27 10.23 24.58 0.49
CA PRO A 27 9.14 24.03 1.26
C PRO A 27 8.35 23.12 0.33
N ASP A 28 8.73 21.85 0.18
CA ASP A 28 7.90 20.87 -0.52
C ASP A 28 7.74 19.62 0.35
N HIS A 29 7.17 19.81 1.55
CA HIS A 29 6.14 18.89 2.03
C HIS A 29 4.81 19.46 1.53
N ALA A 30 4.34 18.93 0.41
CA ALA A 30 3.00 19.15 -0.13
C ALA A 30 2.44 17.74 -0.37
N GLY A 31 1.40 17.27 0.32
CA GLY A 31 0.15 17.99 0.54
C GLY A 31 -0.53 18.20 -0.82
N GLY A 32 -1.35 17.25 -1.25
CA GLY A 32 -2.06 17.33 -2.54
C GLY A 32 -2.66 16.00 -2.98
N SER A 33 -3.94 15.76 -2.63
CA SER A 33 -5.10 15.77 -3.56
C SER A 33 -5.27 14.40 -4.26
N ALA A 34 -6.29 13.61 -3.91
CA ALA A 34 -7.63 13.71 -4.51
C ALA A 34 -7.52 13.85 -6.04
N GLY A 35 -7.54 12.71 -6.70
CA GLY A 35 -7.27 12.51 -8.11
C GLY A 35 -7.17 11.02 -8.37
N SER A 36 -7.90 10.55 -9.37
CA SER A 36 -7.85 9.20 -9.90
C SER A 36 -6.45 8.85 -10.37
N VAL A 37 -5.71 8.01 -9.64
CA VAL A 37 -4.26 7.82 -9.79
C VAL A 37 -3.90 6.33 -9.69
N GLU A 38 -3.18 5.82 -10.71
CA GLU A 38 -2.24 4.70 -10.52
C GLU A 38 -1.12 5.22 -9.63
N LEU A 39 -1.07 4.82 -8.36
CA LEU A 39 0.08 5.17 -7.52
C LEU A 39 1.32 4.38 -7.99
N PHE A 40 1.11 3.23 -8.65
CA PHE A 40 2.14 2.32 -9.11
C PHE A 40 1.86 1.75 -10.52
N PRO A 41 2.91 1.45 -11.33
CA PRO A 41 2.75 0.85 -12.65
C PRO A 41 2.04 -0.51 -12.57
N GLY A 42 0.83 -0.62 -13.13
CA GLY A 42 0.08 -1.87 -13.10
C GLY A 42 -0.94 -1.99 -11.96
N GLU A 43 -1.18 -0.94 -11.16
CA GLU A 43 -2.31 -0.92 -10.23
C GLU A 43 -3.62 -0.43 -10.86
N GLY A 44 -3.59 -0.03 -12.14
CA GLY A 44 -4.66 0.66 -12.82
C GLY A 44 -5.11 1.98 -12.17
N VAL A 45 -5.73 2.86 -12.96
CA VAL A 45 -6.18 4.16 -12.45
C VAL A 45 -7.56 4.03 -11.82
N ASP A 46 -7.64 4.01 -10.49
CA ASP A 46 -8.92 4.13 -9.77
C ASP A 46 -9.58 5.46 -10.17
N VAL A 47 -10.76 5.41 -10.76
CA VAL A 47 -11.48 6.57 -11.32
C VAL A 47 -12.34 7.31 -10.31
N ASP A 48 -12.48 6.82 -9.08
CA ASP A 48 -13.41 7.36 -8.10
C ASP A 48 -12.73 7.59 -6.74
N ASP A 49 -12.16 8.80 -6.57
CA ASP A 49 -11.70 9.42 -5.31
C ASP A 49 -11.33 8.45 -4.17
N GLY A 50 -10.25 7.71 -4.41
CA GLY A 50 -9.45 6.99 -3.42
C GLY A 50 -9.63 5.49 -3.53
N GLN A 51 -8.52 4.77 -3.32
CA GLN A 51 -8.36 3.32 -3.13
C GLN A 51 -9.51 2.63 -2.34
N HIS A 52 -10.35 3.39 -1.64
CA HIS A 52 -11.48 2.88 -0.88
C HIS A 52 -12.77 3.74 -1.11
N GLY A 53 -13.00 4.24 -2.32
CA GLY A 53 -13.93 5.33 -2.62
C GLY A 53 -15.34 4.95 -3.09
N LEU A 54 -15.59 3.71 -3.52
CA LEU A 54 -16.91 3.37 -4.08
C LEU A 54 -17.91 2.89 -3.03
N ALA A 55 -18.80 3.80 -2.63
CA ALA A 55 -20.01 3.50 -1.84
C ALA A 55 -21.18 2.93 -2.69
N THR A 56 -20.97 2.68 -3.98
CA THR A 56 -22.03 2.25 -4.91
C THR A 56 -21.60 1.07 -5.77
N GLY A 57 -22.46 0.06 -5.81
CA GLY A 57 -22.20 -1.20 -6.50
C GLY A 57 -21.71 -2.26 -5.52
N HIS A 58 -22.29 -3.45 -5.62
CA HIS A 58 -21.90 -4.64 -4.88
C HIS A 58 -22.39 -5.86 -5.65
N LEU A 59 -21.81 -7.03 -5.41
CA LEU A 59 -22.42 -8.25 -5.90
C LEU A 59 -23.79 -8.47 -5.23
N PRO A 60 -24.72 -9.20 -5.87
CA PRO A 60 -26.04 -9.46 -5.29
C PRO A 60 -25.95 -10.11 -3.91
N PRO A 61 -26.92 -9.85 -3.00
CA PRO A 61 -26.93 -10.47 -1.67
C PRO A 61 -26.86 -11.99 -1.73
N VAL A 62 -26.07 -12.58 -0.83
CA VAL A 62 -25.90 -14.03 -0.70
C VAL A 62 -25.78 -14.40 0.77
N GLN A 63 -26.37 -15.53 1.15
CA GLN A 63 -26.14 -16.13 2.46
C GLN A 63 -26.09 -17.64 2.27
N ARG A 64 -24.87 -18.20 2.28
CA ARG A 64 -24.61 -19.61 2.03
C ARG A 64 -23.69 -20.15 3.11
N ASN A 65 -24.20 -21.08 3.92
CA ASN A 65 -23.48 -21.72 5.03
C ASN A 65 -22.86 -20.71 6.03
N VAL A 66 -23.42 -19.51 6.12
CA VAL A 66 -23.03 -18.47 7.06
C VAL A 66 -24.29 -17.94 7.71
N THR A 67 -24.25 -17.77 9.03
CA THR A 67 -25.32 -17.19 9.83
C THR A 67 -24.85 -15.86 10.39
N VAL A 68 -25.65 -14.81 10.22
CA VAL A 68 -25.46 -13.54 10.95
C VAL A 68 -25.92 -13.74 12.38
N VAL A 69 -24.98 -13.65 13.33
CA VAL A 69 -25.26 -13.79 14.76
C VAL A 69 -25.70 -12.45 15.32
N GLY A 70 -24.97 -11.39 15.00
CA GLY A 70 -25.28 -10.01 15.37
C GLY A 70 -24.51 -9.03 14.52
N GLN A 71 -24.92 -7.76 14.55
CA GLN A 71 -24.24 -6.69 13.83
C GLN A 71 -24.54 -5.35 14.52
N ALA A 72 -23.60 -4.42 14.46
CA ALA A 72 -23.76 -3.11 15.08
C ALA A 72 -23.11 -2.02 14.22
N PRO A 73 -23.82 -0.89 14.00
CA PRO A 73 -23.23 0.23 13.32
C PRO A 73 -22.24 0.96 14.24
N VAL A 74 -21.26 1.63 13.65
CA VAL A 74 -20.48 2.67 14.35
C VAL A 74 -21.09 4.04 14.08
N THR A 75 -21.03 4.93 15.07
CA THR A 75 -21.73 6.23 15.06
C THR A 75 -20.83 7.42 15.38
N ASN A 76 -19.66 7.17 15.96
CA ASN A 76 -18.61 8.17 16.11
C ASN A 76 -17.76 8.19 14.82
N PRO A 77 -17.09 9.29 14.46
CA PRO A 77 -17.26 10.64 14.96
C PRO A 77 -18.19 11.47 14.08
N SER A 78 -19.26 11.94 14.72
CA SER A 78 -20.32 12.80 14.19
C SER A 78 -19.79 14.00 13.37
N GLY A 79 -19.94 13.96 12.05
CA GLY A 79 -19.59 15.06 11.16
C GLY A 79 -20.06 14.85 9.71
N ALA A 80 -19.59 13.77 9.07
CA ALA A 80 -19.85 13.48 7.66
C ALA A 80 -20.51 12.12 7.38
N GLY A 81 -20.82 11.34 8.43
CA GLY A 81 -21.23 9.93 8.30
C GLY A 81 -20.04 8.98 8.45
N ASN A 82 -20.30 7.68 8.49
CA ASN A 82 -19.28 6.62 8.65
C ASN A 82 -19.16 5.71 7.42
N THR A 83 -19.83 6.05 6.32
CA THR A 83 -19.67 5.38 5.03
C THR A 83 -18.22 5.47 4.57
N GLY A 84 -17.60 4.36 4.22
CA GLY A 84 -16.20 4.25 3.82
C GLY A 84 -15.15 4.44 4.93
N ARG A 85 -15.55 4.50 6.21
CA ARG A 85 -14.62 4.91 7.29
C ARG A 85 -14.09 3.78 8.13
N VAL A 86 -14.83 2.69 8.27
CA VAL A 86 -14.37 1.56 9.08
C VAL A 86 -13.26 0.84 8.32
N ALA A 87 -12.16 0.50 8.97
CA ALA A 87 -11.09 -0.32 8.40
C ALA A 87 -10.90 -1.59 9.24
N ASP A 88 -9.68 -2.03 9.54
CA ASP A 88 -9.35 -3.24 10.29
C ASP A 88 -10.18 -3.50 11.55
N VAL A 89 -10.22 -4.77 11.92
CA VAL A 89 -10.82 -5.25 13.17
C VAL A 89 -9.85 -6.16 13.93
N PHE A 90 -9.77 -5.95 15.25
CA PHE A 90 -9.10 -6.89 16.15
C PHE A 90 -9.98 -7.17 17.37
N ALA A 91 -9.96 -8.41 17.86
CA ALA A 91 -10.75 -8.83 19.01
C ALA A 91 -9.87 -9.18 20.22
N TYR A 92 -10.26 -8.72 21.41
CA TYR A 92 -9.60 -9.12 22.65
C TYR A 92 -10.59 -9.16 23.82
N GLY A 93 -10.73 -10.34 24.43
CA GLY A 93 -11.75 -10.57 25.45
C GLY A 93 -13.15 -10.35 24.89
N ASP A 94 -13.95 -9.55 25.58
CA ASP A 94 -15.34 -9.24 25.21
C ASP A 94 -15.47 -7.98 24.35
N TYR A 95 -14.39 -7.52 23.73
CA TYR A 95 -14.38 -6.30 22.93
C TYR A 95 -13.73 -6.50 21.56
N ALA A 96 -14.26 -5.79 20.57
CA ALA A 96 -13.63 -5.61 19.26
C ALA A 96 -13.24 -4.14 19.06
N TYR A 97 -12.15 -3.93 18.33
CA TYR A 97 -11.54 -2.64 18.06
C TYR A 97 -11.48 -2.45 16.56
N LEU A 98 -12.17 -1.43 16.05
CA LEU A 98 -12.26 -1.17 14.61
C LEU A 98 -11.59 0.16 14.29
N THR A 99 -10.60 0.18 13.40
CA THR A 99 -9.91 1.42 13.02
C THR A 99 -10.82 2.33 12.18
N ALA A 100 -10.50 3.62 12.17
CA ALA A 100 -11.25 4.67 11.47
C ALA A 100 -10.36 5.36 10.44
N PHE A 101 -10.56 4.97 9.19
CA PHE A 101 -9.86 5.42 7.98
C PHE A 101 -10.15 6.89 7.62
N ARG A 102 -9.27 7.48 6.81
CA ARG A 102 -9.27 8.90 6.45
C ARG A 102 -10.37 9.36 5.47
N SER A 103 -11.02 8.45 4.76
CA SER A 103 -11.99 8.81 3.70
C SER A 103 -13.43 8.65 4.22
N PRO A 104 -14.40 9.54 3.89
CA PRO A 104 -14.31 10.68 2.99
C PRO A 104 -13.77 11.97 3.64
N THR A 105 -13.64 12.00 4.97
CA THR A 105 -13.04 13.13 5.68
C THR A 105 -11.99 12.63 6.67
N CYS A 106 -10.84 13.30 6.75
CA CYS A 106 -9.79 12.94 7.72
C CYS A 106 -10.03 13.66 9.06
N GLU A 107 -11.24 13.54 9.59
CA GLU A 107 -11.68 14.20 10.81
C GLU A 107 -12.01 13.17 11.90
N ARG A 108 -11.44 13.36 13.09
CA ARG A 108 -11.72 12.58 14.30
C ARG A 108 -11.48 11.06 14.11
N THR A 109 -10.50 10.69 13.32
CA THR A 109 -9.99 9.33 13.10
C THR A 109 -9.42 8.70 14.40
N GLY A 110 -9.19 7.38 14.39
CA GLY A 110 -8.88 6.63 15.61
C GLY A 110 -9.39 5.19 15.57
N VAL A 111 -9.86 4.69 16.71
CA VAL A 111 -10.36 3.32 16.90
C VAL A 111 -11.70 3.33 17.64
N HIS A 112 -12.71 2.71 17.03
CA HIS A 112 -13.99 2.38 17.63
C HIS A 112 -13.85 1.20 18.58
N VAL A 113 -14.52 1.27 19.73
CA VAL A 113 -14.59 0.18 20.70
C VAL A 113 -15.99 -0.40 20.67
N MET A 114 -16.09 -1.70 20.41
CA MET A 114 -17.34 -2.45 20.32
C MET A 114 -17.40 -3.44 21.48
N ASP A 115 -18.49 -3.41 22.25
CA ASP A 115 -18.82 -4.46 23.21
C ASP A 115 -19.42 -5.64 22.43
N ILE A 116 -18.77 -6.80 22.54
CA ILE A 116 -19.17 -8.06 21.92
C ILE A 116 -19.44 -9.15 22.96
N SER A 117 -19.56 -8.80 24.25
CA SER A 117 -19.87 -9.74 25.34
C SER A 117 -21.15 -10.54 25.09
N ASN A 118 -22.10 -9.96 24.37
CA ASN A 118 -23.22 -10.67 23.76
C ASN A 118 -23.13 -10.58 22.24
N PRO A 119 -22.61 -11.62 21.54
CA PRO A 119 -22.41 -11.57 20.10
C PRO A 119 -23.70 -11.44 19.29
N ALA A 120 -24.86 -11.75 19.87
CA ALA A 120 -26.16 -11.55 19.23
C ALA A 120 -26.68 -10.11 19.31
N ALA A 121 -26.05 -9.27 20.13
CA ALA A 121 -26.40 -7.85 20.29
C ALA A 121 -25.15 -7.01 20.58
N PRO A 122 -24.17 -6.96 19.66
CA PRO A 122 -23.00 -6.11 19.83
C PRO A 122 -23.41 -4.63 19.84
N ALA A 123 -22.58 -3.78 20.44
CA ALA A 123 -22.85 -2.34 20.51
C ALA A 123 -21.57 -1.50 20.57
N GLU A 124 -21.58 -0.34 19.91
CA GLU A 124 -20.50 0.64 20.04
C GLU A 124 -20.50 1.27 21.44
N VAL A 125 -19.34 1.24 22.11
CA VAL A 125 -19.08 1.99 23.35
C VAL A 125 -18.65 3.40 22.98
N THR A 126 -19.61 4.23 22.60
CA THR A 126 -19.37 5.58 22.03
C THR A 126 -18.50 6.51 22.90
N SER A 127 -18.50 6.31 24.23
CA SER A 127 -17.66 7.08 25.16
C SER A 127 -16.19 6.64 25.19
N ALA A 128 -15.86 5.49 24.60
CA ALA A 128 -14.56 4.85 24.66
C ALA A 128 -13.77 4.93 23.34
N PHE A 129 -14.19 5.77 22.40
CA PHE A 129 -13.44 6.00 21.18
C PHE A 129 -12.00 6.44 21.48
N ILE A 130 -11.04 5.80 20.82
CA ILE A 130 -9.60 6.05 21.00
C ILE A 130 -9.15 6.94 19.83
N PRO A 131 -8.92 8.25 20.03
CA PRO A 131 -8.62 9.15 18.93
C PRO A 131 -7.15 9.08 18.50
N THR A 132 -6.90 9.27 17.20
CA THR A 132 -5.60 9.70 16.69
C THR A 132 -5.42 11.21 16.90
N SER A 133 -4.19 11.71 16.71
CA SER A 133 -3.95 13.16 16.63
C SER A 133 -4.58 13.77 15.37
N VAL A 134 -4.84 15.08 15.44
CA VAL A 134 -5.31 15.85 14.27
C VAL A 134 -4.29 15.72 13.14
N GLY A 135 -4.75 15.33 11.95
CA GLY A 135 -3.88 15.14 10.79
C GLY A 135 -3.35 13.71 10.63
N SER A 136 -3.72 12.79 11.51
CA SER A 136 -3.38 11.36 11.40
C SER A 136 -4.60 10.45 11.40
N TYR A 137 -4.50 9.25 10.85
CA TYR A 137 -5.56 8.24 10.89
C TYR A 137 -5.00 6.84 11.12
N ALA A 138 -5.89 5.90 11.45
CA ALA A 138 -5.57 4.47 11.56
C ALA A 138 -6.38 3.74 10.48
N GLY A 139 -5.70 3.04 9.57
CA GLY A 139 -6.25 2.16 8.55
C GLY A 139 -6.02 0.70 8.90
N GLU A 140 -4.92 0.13 8.41
CA GLU A 140 -4.53 -1.28 8.62
C GLU A 140 -3.58 -1.45 9.80
N GLY A 141 -3.95 -2.12 10.88
CA GLY A 141 -3.07 -2.33 12.04
C GLY A 141 -3.63 -1.85 13.37
N VAL A 142 -4.47 -2.68 13.98
CA VAL A 142 -4.85 -2.58 15.40
C VAL A 142 -4.63 -3.91 16.10
N GLN A 143 -4.06 -3.87 17.30
CA GLN A 143 -3.85 -5.08 18.09
C GLN A 143 -3.90 -4.79 19.59
N VAL A 144 -4.41 -5.74 20.36
CA VAL A 144 -4.30 -5.74 21.82
C VAL A 144 -3.42 -6.90 22.29
N ILE A 145 -2.50 -6.63 23.21
CA ILE A 145 -1.69 -7.65 23.88
C ILE A 145 -1.73 -7.47 25.41
N ARG A 146 -1.85 -8.59 26.14
CA ARG A 146 -1.67 -8.61 27.59
C ARG A 146 -0.18 -8.50 27.92
N MET A 147 0.17 -7.54 28.75
CA MET A 147 1.52 -7.38 29.28
C MET A 147 1.51 -7.43 30.80
N ASP A 148 2.41 -8.22 31.38
CA ASP A 148 2.61 -8.33 32.82
C ASP A 148 4.11 -8.27 33.12
N ASN A 149 4.62 -7.07 33.31
CA ASN A 149 6.03 -6.82 33.60
C ASN A 149 6.21 -5.63 34.57
N GLN A 150 7.45 -5.29 34.89
CA GLN A 150 7.77 -4.24 35.88
C GLN A 150 7.35 -2.81 35.46
N PHE A 151 7.10 -2.58 34.18
CA PHE A 151 6.74 -1.27 33.63
C PHE A 151 5.23 -1.12 33.45
N PHE A 152 4.56 -2.19 33.01
CA PHE A 152 3.14 -2.18 32.70
C PHE A 152 2.48 -3.51 33.07
N GLN A 153 1.29 -3.41 33.66
CA GLN A 153 0.44 -4.55 33.97
C GLN A 153 -0.98 -4.23 33.50
N GLY A 154 -1.36 -4.81 32.36
CA GLY A 154 -2.67 -4.59 31.78
C GLY A 154 -2.78 -5.14 30.36
N ASP A 155 -3.81 -4.68 29.67
CA ASP A 155 -4.03 -4.87 28.23
C ASP A 155 -3.59 -3.61 27.50
N LEU A 156 -2.68 -3.76 26.56
CA LEU A 156 -2.12 -2.68 25.77
C LEU A 156 -2.66 -2.79 24.34
N LEU A 157 -3.45 -1.81 23.93
CA LEU A 157 -3.83 -1.59 22.54
C LEU A 157 -2.75 -0.79 21.85
N VAL A 158 -2.42 -1.17 20.64
CA VAL A 158 -1.60 -0.39 19.73
C VAL A 158 -2.40 -0.18 18.45
N HIS A 159 -2.27 1.00 17.87
CA HIS A 159 -2.68 1.29 16.51
C HIS A 159 -1.59 2.13 15.83
N GLN A 160 -1.44 1.93 14.53
CA GLN A 160 -0.65 2.75 13.62
C GLN A 160 -1.21 4.17 13.44
N ASN A 161 -0.39 5.06 12.86
CA ASN A 161 -0.78 6.40 12.47
C ASN A 161 -0.16 6.76 11.11
N GLU A 162 -1.00 6.86 10.10
CA GLU A 162 -0.66 7.43 8.80
C GLU A 162 -1.03 8.91 8.75
N THR A 163 -0.42 9.67 7.83
CA THR A 163 -0.68 11.11 7.69
C THR A 163 -1.81 11.38 6.68
N CYS A 164 -2.77 12.24 7.04
CA CYS A 164 -3.83 12.66 6.13
C CYS A 164 -3.27 13.41 4.89
N PRO A 165 -3.50 12.94 3.64
CA PRO A 165 -2.92 13.57 2.42
C PRO A 165 -3.39 15.00 2.13
N SER A 166 -4.56 15.36 2.67
CA SER A 166 -5.24 16.66 2.49
C SER A 166 -5.93 17.15 3.77
N GLY A 167 -5.61 16.53 4.91
CA GLY A 167 -6.16 16.89 6.22
C GLY A 167 -5.51 18.14 6.82
N PRO A 168 -6.06 18.68 7.92
CA PRO A 168 -5.39 19.73 8.68
C PRO A 168 -4.01 19.23 9.10
N ALA A 169 -2.98 20.04 8.86
CA ALA A 169 -1.63 19.71 9.34
C ALA A 169 -1.65 19.51 10.87
N PRO A 170 -0.84 18.58 11.39
CA PRO A 170 -0.77 18.36 12.83
C PRO A 170 -0.32 19.66 13.55
N PRO A 171 -0.84 19.94 14.76
CA PRO A 171 -0.52 21.18 15.48
C PRO A 171 0.97 21.35 15.77
N THR A 172 1.68 20.23 15.95
CA THR A 172 3.13 20.14 16.04
C THR A 172 3.58 18.89 15.29
N PRO A 173 4.77 18.90 14.63
CA PRO A 173 5.21 17.76 13.81
C PRO A 173 5.25 16.42 14.56
N ASN A 174 5.66 16.42 15.83
CA ASN A 174 5.74 15.22 16.68
C ASN A 174 4.38 14.57 17.06
N LEU A 175 3.29 15.01 16.44
CA LEU A 175 1.94 14.44 16.57
C LEU A 175 1.46 13.84 15.23
N SER A 176 2.39 13.39 14.39
CA SER A 176 2.15 12.66 13.15
C SER A 176 2.97 11.38 13.15
N GLY A 177 2.54 10.38 12.36
CA GLY A 177 3.30 9.16 12.15
C GLY A 177 3.39 8.22 13.35
N GLY A 178 4.12 7.12 13.17
CA GLY A 178 4.44 6.10 14.15
C GLY A 178 3.22 5.32 14.66
N ILE A 179 3.38 4.64 15.77
CA ILE A 179 2.32 3.96 16.50
C ILE A 179 1.90 4.73 17.76
N SER A 180 0.67 4.48 18.21
CA SER A 180 0.10 4.98 19.45
C SER A 180 -0.34 3.83 20.33
N LEU A 181 0.12 3.85 21.59
CA LEU A 181 -0.08 2.84 22.61
C LEU A 181 -1.09 3.34 23.65
N TRP A 182 -2.08 2.51 23.96
CA TRP A 182 -3.18 2.82 24.86
C TRP A 182 -3.40 1.68 25.86
N ASN A 183 -3.62 2.02 27.13
CA ASN A 183 -4.06 1.06 28.13
C ASN A 183 -5.57 0.85 27.97
N VAL A 184 -5.95 -0.37 27.62
CA VAL A 184 -7.34 -0.81 27.44
C VAL A 184 -7.73 -1.89 28.44
N THR A 185 -7.00 -2.04 29.56
CA THR A 185 -7.38 -2.95 30.67
C THR A 185 -8.82 -2.70 31.14
N ASN A 186 -9.28 -1.45 31.04
CA ASN A 186 -10.70 -1.12 31.04
C ASN A 186 -11.07 -0.57 29.65
N PRO A 187 -11.63 -1.41 28.75
CA PRO A 187 -11.94 -1.00 27.39
C PRO A 187 -12.95 0.14 27.30
N THR A 188 -13.77 0.35 28.34
CA THR A 188 -14.76 1.44 28.39
C THR A 188 -14.17 2.80 28.76
N ALA A 189 -12.91 2.84 29.20
CA ALA A 189 -12.20 4.07 29.58
C ALA A 189 -10.71 3.96 29.23
N PRO A 190 -10.37 3.91 27.93
CA PRO A 190 -8.99 3.79 27.47
C PRO A 190 -8.16 5.02 27.88
N THR A 191 -6.89 4.80 28.22
CA THR A 191 -5.97 5.89 28.58
C THR A 191 -4.67 5.83 27.79
N PRO A 192 -4.14 6.96 27.30
CA PRO A 192 -2.93 6.96 26.49
C PRO A 192 -1.72 6.52 27.33
N VAL A 193 -0.79 5.79 26.70
CA VAL A 193 0.49 5.35 27.29
C VAL A 193 1.63 6.11 26.65
N THR A 194 1.80 5.93 25.34
CA THR A 194 2.78 6.64 24.50
C THR A 194 2.13 6.88 23.15
N LEU A 195 2.22 8.09 22.61
CA LEU A 195 1.63 8.45 21.32
C LEU A 195 2.75 8.85 20.35
N HIS A 196 2.60 8.50 19.07
CA HIS A 196 3.53 8.86 18.00
C HIS A 196 4.98 8.45 18.32
N THR A 197 5.19 7.16 18.56
CA THR A 197 6.51 6.55 18.69
C THR A 197 6.78 5.65 17.48
N GLY A 198 8.00 5.64 16.97
CA GLY A 198 8.36 4.95 15.73
C GLY A 198 9.82 5.18 15.39
N ASP A 199 10.17 4.97 14.12
CA ASP A 199 11.40 5.48 13.57
C ASP A 199 11.28 6.99 13.28
N PHE A 200 12.34 7.73 13.57
CA PHE A 200 12.47 9.17 13.30
C PHE A 200 13.52 9.44 12.23
N THR A 201 14.14 8.40 11.69
CA THR A 201 15.13 8.52 10.63
C THR A 201 14.43 9.05 9.38
N ASN A 202 15.09 9.92 8.62
CA ASN A 202 14.55 10.44 7.37
C ASN A 202 15.32 9.85 6.19
N PRO A 203 14.80 9.90 4.95
CA PRO A 203 15.45 9.28 3.79
C PRO A 203 16.88 9.78 3.47
N ALA A 204 17.33 10.87 4.11
CA ALA A 204 18.69 11.39 4.02
C ALA A 204 19.63 10.86 5.12
N GLY A 205 19.16 9.98 6.01
CA GLY A 205 19.85 9.43 7.18
C GLY A 205 19.98 10.40 8.36
N GLY A 206 19.17 11.46 8.38
CA GLY A 206 19.03 12.37 9.53
C GLY A 206 17.85 11.99 10.41
N ASN A 207 17.51 12.81 11.41
CA ASN A 207 16.30 12.61 12.21
C ASN A 207 15.32 13.76 12.00
N ASP A 208 14.07 13.41 11.82
CA ASP A 208 12.95 14.36 11.78
C ASP A 208 12.31 14.54 13.16
N PRO A 209 11.55 15.64 13.37
CA PRO A 209 10.88 15.89 14.64
C PRO A 209 9.65 15.00 14.89
N ALA A 210 9.15 14.35 13.84
CA ALA A 210 8.05 13.38 13.86
C ALA A 210 8.61 12.00 13.51
N PRO A 211 8.01 10.92 14.02
CA PRO A 211 8.30 9.62 13.44
C PRO A 211 7.73 9.50 12.02
N ASN A 212 8.27 8.57 11.25
CA ASN A 212 7.78 8.20 9.93
C ASN A 212 6.36 7.64 10.02
N GLN A 213 5.62 7.68 8.92
CA GLN A 213 4.24 7.18 8.88
C GLN A 213 4.26 5.66 8.95
N THR A 214 3.31 5.09 9.70
CA THR A 214 3.23 3.64 9.84
C THR A 214 1.95 3.14 9.19
N HIS A 215 2.08 2.31 8.17
CA HIS A 215 0.95 1.77 7.42
C HIS A 215 0.25 0.61 8.13
N SER A 216 1.02 -0.35 8.67
CA SER A 216 0.56 -1.46 9.52
C SER A 216 1.54 -1.80 10.64
N MET A 217 1.10 -2.58 11.62
CA MET A 217 1.94 -3.02 12.73
C MET A 217 1.52 -4.36 13.34
N ARG A 218 2.50 -5.09 13.89
CA ARG A 218 2.27 -6.34 14.61
C ARG A 218 3.11 -6.48 15.88
N LEU A 219 2.46 -6.87 16.96
CA LEU A 219 3.06 -7.08 18.28
C LEU A 219 3.31 -8.56 18.56
N TRP A 220 4.39 -8.85 19.27
CA TRP A 220 4.60 -10.15 19.90
C TRP A 220 5.38 -10.03 21.21
N THR A 221 5.08 -10.91 22.16
CA THR A 221 5.92 -11.12 23.34
C THR A 221 6.80 -12.33 23.12
N ASN A 222 8.11 -12.12 23.15
CA ASN A 222 9.12 -13.15 23.02
C ASN A 222 9.34 -13.85 24.37
N GLU A 223 8.88 -15.09 24.49
CA GLU A 223 8.97 -15.85 25.73
C GLU A 223 10.40 -16.24 26.12
N PHE A 224 11.35 -16.23 25.18
CA PHE A 224 12.73 -16.65 25.43
C PHE A 224 13.54 -15.57 26.15
N ASN A 225 13.17 -14.31 25.96
CA ASN A 225 13.87 -13.17 26.58
C ASN A 225 12.94 -12.28 27.44
N GLY A 226 11.63 -12.54 27.43
CA GLY A 226 10.62 -11.80 28.20
C GLY A 226 10.37 -10.38 27.68
N ARG A 227 10.80 -10.05 26.46
CA ARG A 227 10.60 -8.75 25.83
C ARG A 227 9.39 -8.75 24.91
N THR A 228 8.76 -7.59 24.80
CA THR A 228 7.64 -7.36 23.88
C THR A 228 8.12 -6.43 22.77
N TYR A 229 7.82 -6.79 21.53
CA TYR A 229 8.24 -6.05 20.34
C TYR A 229 7.03 -5.64 19.51
N ALA A 230 7.22 -4.61 18.69
CA ALA A 230 6.31 -4.20 17.64
C ALA A 230 7.09 -4.14 16.32
N SER A 231 6.57 -4.79 15.28
CA SER A 231 7.01 -4.58 13.90
C SER A 231 6.11 -3.52 13.29
N LEU A 232 6.69 -2.60 12.52
CA LEU A 232 5.99 -1.54 11.81
C LEU A 232 6.26 -1.67 10.32
N VAL A 233 5.30 -1.25 9.51
CA VAL A 233 5.52 -0.91 8.09
C VAL A 233 5.82 0.57 8.00
N ASP A 234 6.99 0.94 7.54
CA ASP A 234 7.37 2.33 7.30
C ASP A 234 7.10 2.73 5.84
N ASP A 235 6.35 3.83 5.66
CA ASP A 235 5.97 4.37 4.35
C ASP A 235 7.00 5.35 3.74
N GLU A 236 7.98 5.82 4.51
CA GLU A 236 8.84 6.94 4.10
C GLU A 236 10.21 6.52 3.59
N GLU A 237 10.73 5.39 4.08
CA GLU A 237 12.09 4.91 3.80
C GLU A 237 12.11 3.60 3.01
N LEU A 238 13.28 3.25 2.46
CA LEU A 238 13.48 1.96 1.78
C LEU A 238 13.65 0.79 2.75
N ALA A 239 14.09 1.07 3.98
CA ALA A 239 14.04 0.12 5.07
C ALA A 239 12.63 0.24 5.68
N ASP A 240 11.73 -0.60 5.18
CA ASP A 240 10.29 -0.46 5.38
C ASP A 240 9.72 -1.39 6.46
N ILE A 241 10.58 -2.15 7.14
CA ILE A 241 10.22 -2.94 8.32
C ILE A 241 11.04 -2.49 9.53
N ASP A 242 10.39 -1.76 10.43
CA ASP A 242 10.97 -1.35 11.70
C ASP A 242 10.58 -2.30 12.81
N ILE A 243 11.52 -2.59 13.72
CA ILE A 243 11.23 -3.35 14.93
C ILE A 243 11.54 -2.50 16.16
N LEU A 244 10.50 -2.20 16.93
CA LEU A 244 10.60 -1.54 18.24
C LEU A 244 10.61 -2.57 19.38
N ASP A 245 11.40 -2.33 20.41
CA ASP A 245 11.22 -2.92 21.74
C ASP A 245 10.26 -2.05 22.54
N ILE A 246 9.08 -2.60 22.85
CA ILE A 246 8.01 -1.97 23.62
C ILE A 246 7.86 -2.57 25.03
N THR A 247 8.85 -3.33 25.52
CA THR A 247 8.82 -3.95 26.85
C THR A 247 8.53 -2.94 27.94
N ASN A 248 9.11 -1.73 27.84
CA ASN A 248 8.66 -0.56 28.55
C ASN A 248 7.79 0.29 27.59
N PRO A 249 6.46 0.17 27.62
CA PRO A 249 5.62 0.84 26.64
C PRO A 249 5.60 2.37 26.83
N PHE A 250 6.15 2.89 27.94
CA PHE A 250 6.33 4.33 28.19
C PHE A 250 7.63 4.90 27.58
N ALA A 251 8.52 4.04 27.09
CA ALA A 251 9.73 4.45 26.38
C ALA A 251 10.15 3.36 25.37
N PRO A 252 9.40 3.18 24.26
CA PRO A 252 9.80 2.31 23.17
C PRO A 252 11.16 2.68 22.58
N VAL A 253 11.86 1.70 22.03
CA VAL A 253 13.19 1.88 21.46
C VAL A 253 13.29 1.14 20.14
N LEU A 254 13.70 1.82 19.06
CA LEU A 254 14.03 1.19 17.78
C LEU A 254 15.20 0.21 17.95
N VAL A 255 14.97 -1.03 17.54
CA VAL A 255 15.92 -2.15 17.64
C VAL A 255 16.63 -2.37 16.32
N ASN A 256 15.88 -2.33 15.22
CA ASN A 256 16.35 -2.70 13.90
C ASN A 256 15.42 -2.15 12.83
N GLU A 257 15.97 -1.91 11.66
CA GLU A 257 15.29 -1.47 10.43
C GLU A 257 15.75 -2.43 9.33
N LEU A 258 14.82 -2.94 8.52
CA LEU A 258 15.12 -3.92 7.49
C LEU A 258 14.67 -3.40 6.12
N ASP A 259 15.59 -3.49 5.15
CA ASP A 259 15.31 -3.38 3.72
C ASP A 259 15.51 -4.78 3.15
N LEU A 260 14.42 -5.42 2.67
CA LEU A 260 14.50 -6.79 2.18
C LEU A 260 15.02 -6.88 0.73
N ASP A 261 15.10 -5.78 -0.02
CA ASP A 261 15.67 -5.76 -1.37
C ASP A 261 17.20 -5.93 -1.33
N LEU A 262 17.82 -5.53 -0.22
CA LEU A 262 19.27 -5.56 -0.06
C LEU A 262 19.78 -6.89 0.53
N PRO A 263 21.06 -7.25 0.25
CA PRO A 263 21.71 -8.35 0.95
C PRO A 263 21.68 -8.15 2.48
N PRO A 264 21.41 -9.19 3.28
CA PRO A 264 21.45 -10.61 2.90
C PRO A 264 20.12 -11.21 2.43
N PHE A 265 19.04 -10.42 2.30
CA PHE A 265 17.70 -10.92 1.99
C PHE A 265 17.49 -11.04 0.47
N SER A 266 17.67 -9.93 -0.26
CA SER A 266 17.57 -9.88 -1.72
C SER A 266 16.22 -10.34 -2.29
N VAL A 267 15.13 -9.95 -1.62
CA VAL A 267 13.71 -10.21 -1.97
C VAL A 267 13.28 -9.32 -3.15
N THR A 268 13.95 -9.51 -4.29
CA THR A 268 13.67 -8.79 -5.54
C THR A 268 13.34 -9.77 -6.64
N GLN A 269 12.38 -9.42 -7.51
CA GLN A 269 11.98 -10.29 -8.63
C GLN A 269 12.41 -9.67 -9.97
N PRO A 270 13.52 -10.13 -10.58
CA PRO A 270 14.00 -9.56 -11.86
C PRO A 270 13.10 -9.92 -13.05
N ALA A 271 12.19 -10.87 -12.88
CA ALA A 271 11.17 -11.24 -13.85
C ALA A 271 9.93 -11.73 -13.10
N PRO A 272 8.69 -11.39 -13.55
CA PRO A 272 8.35 -10.50 -14.67
C PRO A 272 8.87 -9.06 -14.55
N ALA A 273 9.15 -8.39 -15.67
CA ALA A 273 9.83 -7.09 -15.68
C ALA A 273 8.97 -5.93 -15.13
N ASN A 274 7.66 -6.15 -14.93
CA ASN A 274 6.76 -5.18 -14.30
C ASN A 274 6.87 -5.17 -12.77
N LEU A 275 7.35 -6.25 -12.15
CA LEU A 275 7.55 -6.37 -10.70
C LEU A 275 8.75 -5.51 -10.28
N THR A 276 8.47 -4.29 -9.85
CA THR A 276 9.49 -3.24 -9.63
C THR A 276 9.30 -2.46 -8.34
N ARG A 277 8.36 -2.88 -7.50
CA ARG A 277 7.97 -2.27 -6.23
C ARG A 277 7.81 -3.34 -5.16
N SER A 278 8.92 -3.70 -4.54
CA SER A 278 8.92 -4.58 -3.37
C SER A 278 8.92 -3.70 -2.12
N ASN A 279 7.83 -3.71 -1.36
CA ASN A 279 7.78 -3.09 -0.04
C ASN A 279 6.85 -3.88 0.89
N SER A 280 7.06 -3.74 2.20
CA SER A 280 6.22 -4.37 3.22
C SER A 280 4.84 -3.72 3.21
N HIS A 281 3.80 -4.54 3.29
CA HIS A 281 2.42 -4.07 3.39
C HIS A 281 1.77 -4.50 4.70
N ASP A 282 1.86 -5.77 5.05
CA ASP A 282 1.34 -6.29 6.31
C ASP A 282 2.15 -7.50 6.80
N MET A 283 2.06 -7.79 8.11
CA MET A 283 2.77 -8.92 8.72
C MET A 283 2.08 -9.54 9.92
N VAL A 284 2.29 -10.84 10.06
CA VAL A 284 1.99 -11.61 11.27
C VAL A 284 3.26 -12.20 11.86
N VAL A 285 3.32 -12.30 13.19
CA VAL A 285 4.44 -12.94 13.89
C VAL A 285 3.96 -14.13 14.70
N ASP A 286 4.48 -15.30 14.34
CA ASP A 286 4.08 -16.58 14.90
C ASP A 286 5.23 -17.31 15.59
N LYS A 287 4.92 -17.93 16.73
CA LYS A 287 5.88 -18.82 17.36
C LYS A 287 5.88 -20.19 16.67
N VAL A 288 7.03 -20.58 16.10
CA VAL A 288 7.25 -21.88 15.46
C VAL A 288 8.38 -22.64 16.16
N GLY A 289 8.00 -23.49 17.13
CA GLY A 289 8.98 -24.24 17.92
C GLY A 289 9.83 -23.32 18.81
N GLN A 290 11.12 -23.18 18.49
CA GLN A 290 12.05 -22.28 19.19
C GLN A 290 12.29 -20.97 18.43
N ARG A 291 11.38 -20.60 17.52
CA ARG A 291 11.50 -19.42 16.68
C ARG A 291 10.28 -18.53 16.79
N TYR A 292 10.48 -17.24 16.59
CA TYR A 292 9.43 -16.32 16.14
C TYR A 292 9.64 -16.07 14.65
N VAL A 293 8.61 -16.37 13.87
CA VAL A 293 8.60 -16.26 12.42
C VAL A 293 7.66 -15.15 12.04
N MET A 294 8.22 -14.10 11.44
CA MET A 294 7.45 -13.03 10.83
C MET A 294 7.13 -13.44 9.40
N THR A 295 5.86 -13.37 9.04
CA THR A 295 5.36 -13.58 7.68
C THR A 295 4.94 -12.23 7.15
N VAL A 296 5.47 -11.84 6.00
CA VAL A 296 5.31 -10.49 5.42
C VAL A 296 4.70 -10.64 4.04
N GLY A 297 3.64 -9.88 3.75
CA GLY A 297 3.26 -9.55 2.37
C GLY A 297 4.13 -8.39 1.89
N TYR A 298 4.96 -8.65 0.89
CA TYR A 298 6.02 -7.74 0.43
C TYR A 298 5.80 -7.28 -1.02
N TRP A 299 4.54 -6.99 -1.38
CA TRP A 299 4.12 -6.53 -2.71
C TRP A 299 4.73 -7.34 -3.85
N ASP A 300 5.48 -6.72 -4.78
CA ASP A 300 6.10 -7.39 -5.93
C ASP A 300 7.19 -8.37 -5.51
N GLY A 301 7.69 -8.27 -4.28
CA GLY A 301 8.60 -9.24 -3.67
C GLY A 301 7.89 -10.54 -3.26
N GLY A 302 6.56 -10.55 -3.20
CA GLY A 302 5.76 -11.72 -2.83
C GLY A 302 5.67 -11.91 -1.32
N TYR A 303 5.55 -13.16 -0.86
CA TYR A 303 5.41 -13.50 0.56
C TYR A 303 6.74 -13.95 1.14
N VAL A 304 7.12 -13.39 2.29
CA VAL A 304 8.42 -13.61 2.92
C VAL A 304 8.26 -14.19 4.31
N LEU A 305 9.13 -15.14 4.68
CA LEU A 305 9.25 -15.67 6.03
C LEU A 305 10.60 -15.27 6.62
N LEU A 306 10.58 -14.51 7.71
CA LEU A 306 11.77 -14.04 8.44
C LEU A 306 11.84 -14.67 9.83
N ASP A 307 13.04 -15.04 10.28
CA ASP A 307 13.30 -15.39 11.67
C ASP A 307 13.58 -14.14 12.49
N VAL A 308 12.64 -13.76 13.34
CA VAL A 308 12.73 -12.58 14.21
C VAL A 308 12.85 -12.97 15.69
N THR A 309 13.34 -14.18 15.96
CA THR A 309 13.56 -14.66 17.35
C THR A 309 14.53 -13.77 18.12
N ASP A 310 15.54 -13.25 17.43
CA ASP A 310 16.40 -12.16 17.89
C ASP A 310 16.30 -11.05 16.84
N PRO A 311 15.51 -9.99 17.09
CA PRO A 311 15.27 -8.95 16.10
C PRO A 311 16.43 -7.96 15.97
N ALA A 312 17.54 -8.14 16.71
CA ALA A 312 18.68 -7.22 16.65
C ALA A 312 19.35 -7.17 15.25
N PRO A 313 20.04 -6.07 14.91
CA PRO A 313 20.69 -5.92 13.62
C PRO A 313 21.65 -7.07 13.31
N GLY A 314 21.51 -7.64 12.11
CA GLY A 314 22.30 -8.79 11.63
C GLY A 314 21.92 -10.14 12.27
N ARG A 315 20.81 -10.23 13.02
CA ARG A 315 20.31 -11.48 13.61
C ARG A 315 19.07 -12.03 12.92
N VAL A 316 18.27 -11.15 12.32
CA VAL A 316 17.15 -11.52 11.46
C VAL A 316 17.66 -12.31 10.25
N GLN A 317 16.98 -13.40 9.90
CA GLN A 317 17.38 -14.29 8.82
C GLN A 317 16.20 -14.62 7.91
N LEU A 318 16.42 -14.57 6.60
CA LEU A 318 15.48 -15.12 5.63
C LEU A 318 15.31 -16.63 5.86
N ILE A 319 14.06 -17.07 6.00
CA ILE A 319 13.70 -18.48 6.05
C ILE A 319 13.37 -18.96 4.64
N ALA A 320 12.46 -18.24 3.97
CA ALA A 320 12.01 -18.51 2.61
C ALA A 320 11.25 -17.30 2.07
N GLU A 321 11.10 -17.25 0.76
CA GLU A 321 10.27 -16.29 0.02
C GLU A 321 9.50 -17.04 -1.07
N SER A 322 8.50 -16.39 -1.66
CA SER A 322 7.80 -16.87 -2.86
C SER A 322 8.14 -16.01 -4.06
N ASP A 323 8.25 -16.62 -5.23
CA ASP A 323 8.32 -15.90 -6.50
C ASP A 323 6.95 -15.96 -7.21
N TYR A 324 6.61 -14.87 -7.90
CA TYR A 324 5.49 -14.88 -8.83
C TYR A 324 5.83 -15.69 -10.09
N ALA A 325 4.82 -16.33 -10.68
CA ALA A 325 4.98 -16.99 -11.95
C ALA A 325 5.22 -16.00 -13.10
N ALA A 326 5.77 -16.47 -14.21
CA ALA A 326 5.98 -15.62 -15.39
C ALA A 326 4.67 -15.10 -16.02
N LEU A 327 3.57 -15.84 -15.82
CA LEU A 327 2.23 -15.50 -16.27
C LEU A 327 1.29 -15.60 -15.08
N ASP A 328 0.34 -14.69 -15.00
CA ASP A 328 -0.71 -14.68 -13.99
C ASP A 328 -1.55 -15.95 -14.12
N GLU A 329 -1.71 -16.68 -13.02
CA GLU A 329 -2.35 -17.99 -13.02
C GLU A 329 -3.86 -17.93 -13.25
N GLU A 330 -4.55 -16.95 -12.67
CA GLU A 330 -5.99 -16.75 -12.86
C GLU A 330 -6.29 -16.34 -14.31
N ARG A 331 -5.45 -15.49 -14.89
CA ARG A 331 -5.60 -15.02 -16.28
C ARG A 331 -5.20 -16.10 -17.27
N LEU A 332 -4.15 -16.86 -16.99
CA LEU A 332 -3.75 -18.01 -17.80
C LEU A 332 -4.83 -19.09 -17.83
N ALA A 333 -5.46 -19.39 -16.69
CA ALA A 333 -6.58 -20.33 -16.62
C ALA A 333 -7.76 -19.93 -17.52
N ARG A 334 -7.88 -18.63 -17.84
CA ARG A 334 -8.91 -18.04 -18.72
C ARG A 334 -8.41 -17.78 -20.14
N GLY A 335 -7.20 -18.22 -20.48
CA GLY A 335 -6.62 -18.15 -21.83
C GLY A 335 -5.85 -16.86 -22.15
N HIS A 336 -5.57 -16.03 -21.15
CA HIS A 336 -4.80 -14.80 -21.29
C HIS A 336 -3.35 -15.01 -20.83
N GLN A 337 -2.38 -14.61 -21.66
CA GLN A 337 -0.96 -14.69 -21.30
C GLN A 337 -0.46 -13.30 -20.95
N ILE A 338 -0.63 -12.94 -19.68
CA ILE A 338 -0.21 -11.65 -19.13
C ILE A 338 0.56 -11.91 -17.84
N SER A 339 1.49 -11.03 -17.47
CA SER A 339 2.22 -11.16 -16.21
C SER A 339 1.31 -10.92 -15.01
N PRO A 340 1.61 -11.49 -13.83
CA PRO A 340 0.98 -11.07 -12.58
C PRO A 340 1.32 -9.60 -12.29
N GLU A 341 0.42 -8.92 -11.61
CA GLU A 341 0.62 -7.54 -11.17
C GLU A 341 1.58 -7.46 -9.98
N GLY A 342 1.49 -8.44 -9.07
CA GLY A 342 2.22 -8.44 -7.82
C GLY A 342 1.26 -8.29 -6.66
N ASN A 343 1.46 -7.26 -5.84
CA ASN A 343 0.54 -6.80 -4.80
C ASN A 343 0.30 -7.78 -3.64
N ALA A 344 1.30 -8.56 -3.22
CA ALA A 344 1.21 -9.35 -1.99
C ALA A 344 0.89 -8.43 -0.79
N HIS A 345 -0.34 -8.54 -0.29
CA HIS A 345 -0.95 -7.63 0.67
C HIS A 345 -0.90 -8.23 2.07
N GLN A 346 -1.97 -8.90 2.50
CA GLN A 346 -2.10 -9.48 3.84
C GLN A 346 -1.88 -10.98 3.81
N VAL A 347 -1.42 -11.52 4.94
CA VAL A 347 -1.00 -12.91 5.03
C VAL A 347 -1.27 -13.52 6.38
N GLU A 348 -1.70 -14.78 6.36
CA GLU A 348 -1.86 -15.62 7.56
C GLU A 348 -1.13 -16.95 7.42
N LEU A 349 -0.60 -17.43 8.54
CA LEU A 349 -0.06 -18.78 8.64
C LEU A 349 -1.07 -19.69 9.31
N SER A 350 -1.36 -20.82 8.64
CA SER A 350 -2.22 -21.84 9.22
C SER A 350 -1.75 -22.25 10.62
N PRO A 351 -2.66 -22.64 11.53
CA PRO A 351 -2.33 -23.00 12.92
C PRO A 351 -1.27 -24.10 13.05
N ASN A 352 -1.23 -25.02 12.08
CA ASN A 352 -0.24 -26.10 12.02
C ASN A 352 1.06 -25.71 11.29
N ARG A 353 1.13 -24.47 10.78
CA ARG A 353 2.26 -23.82 10.09
C ARG A 353 2.72 -24.58 8.85
N LYS A 354 1.81 -25.29 8.19
CA LYS A 354 2.07 -26.04 6.93
C LYS A 354 1.51 -25.38 5.69
N PHE A 355 0.62 -24.43 5.90
CA PHE A 355 0.00 -23.63 4.85
C PHE A 355 0.12 -22.15 5.21
N LEU A 356 0.21 -21.34 4.17
CA LEU A 356 0.13 -19.88 4.21
C LEU A 356 -0.96 -19.48 3.22
N ILE A 357 -1.84 -18.58 3.62
CA ILE A 357 -2.77 -17.93 2.70
C ILE A 357 -2.38 -16.47 2.62
N GLY A 358 -2.21 -15.98 1.40
CA GLY A 358 -1.92 -14.59 1.10
C GLY A 358 -2.99 -13.99 0.21
N THR A 359 -3.20 -12.69 0.35
CA THR A 359 -4.10 -11.90 -0.48
C THR A 359 -3.27 -11.04 -1.43
N ASP A 360 -3.57 -11.09 -2.72
CA ASP A 360 -3.05 -10.13 -3.69
C ASP A 360 -4.14 -9.07 -3.85
N GLU A 361 -3.96 -7.89 -3.26
CA GLU A 361 -4.96 -6.83 -3.34
C GLU A 361 -4.78 -6.01 -4.62
N ASP A 362 -5.85 -5.81 -5.37
CA ASP A 362 -5.83 -4.95 -6.54
C ASP A 362 -7.14 -4.14 -6.67
N PHE A 363 -7.00 -2.82 -6.74
CA PHE A 363 -8.11 -1.88 -6.83
C PHE A 363 -8.50 -1.51 -8.24
N ASN A 364 -7.81 -2.05 -9.25
CA ASN A 364 -8.19 -1.82 -10.62
C ASN A 364 -8.18 -3.10 -11.46
N PRO A 365 -9.34 -3.50 -11.99
CA PRO A 365 -9.42 -4.69 -12.82
C PRO A 365 -8.77 -4.54 -14.21
N HIS A 366 -8.06 -3.44 -14.45
CA HIS A 366 -7.33 -3.17 -15.67
C HIS A 366 -5.94 -2.59 -15.39
N ARG A 367 -4.91 -3.26 -15.91
CA ARG A 367 -3.60 -2.64 -16.13
C ARG A 367 -3.57 -1.72 -17.35
N VAL A 368 -2.72 -0.69 -17.30
CA VAL A 368 -2.31 0.07 -18.49
C VAL A 368 -1.15 -0.63 -19.20
N VAL A 369 -1.36 -1.04 -20.46
CA VAL A 369 -0.30 -1.54 -21.34
C VAL A 369 0.04 -0.50 -22.40
N ALA A 370 1.33 -0.19 -22.52
CA ALA A 370 1.82 0.67 -23.59
C ALA A 370 2.86 -0.05 -24.46
N THR A 371 2.67 0.00 -25.78
CA THR A 371 3.54 -0.67 -26.75
C THR A 371 3.83 0.23 -27.94
N ILE A 372 5.10 0.32 -28.33
CA ILE A 372 5.50 0.94 -29.60
C ILE A 372 5.07 0.01 -30.74
N THR A 373 4.20 0.47 -31.64
CA THR A 373 3.56 -0.37 -32.67
C THR A 373 4.18 -0.24 -34.06
N SER A 374 5.11 0.71 -34.27
CA SER A 374 5.83 0.85 -35.54
C SER A 374 7.26 1.35 -35.37
N GLY A 375 8.02 1.44 -36.47
CA GLY A 375 9.40 1.93 -36.44
C GLY A 375 10.43 0.92 -35.91
N PRO A 376 11.67 1.38 -35.61
CA PRO A 376 12.78 0.50 -35.23
C PRO A 376 12.59 -0.26 -33.91
N PHE A 377 11.67 0.20 -33.06
CA PHE A 377 11.38 -0.36 -31.74
C PHE A 377 9.98 -1.00 -31.68
N ALA A 378 9.39 -1.35 -32.82
CA ALA A 378 8.08 -2.01 -32.86
C ALA A 378 8.07 -3.29 -32.00
N GLY A 379 7.03 -3.45 -31.17
CA GLY A 379 6.88 -4.52 -30.20
C GLY A 379 7.56 -4.26 -28.85
N THR A 380 8.16 -3.09 -28.65
CA THR A 380 8.72 -2.71 -27.34
C THR A 380 7.62 -2.18 -26.43
N GLU A 381 7.43 -2.84 -25.29
CA GLU A 381 6.55 -2.35 -24.22
C GLU A 381 7.26 -1.31 -23.36
N TYR A 382 6.49 -0.41 -22.77
CA TYR A 382 6.97 0.61 -21.84
C TYR A 382 5.89 0.98 -20.82
N THR A 383 6.30 1.63 -19.73
CA THR A 383 5.37 2.12 -18.70
C THR A 383 4.86 3.51 -19.05
N ALA A 384 3.55 3.73 -18.91
CA ALA A 384 2.92 5.03 -19.04
C ALA A 384 2.02 5.30 -17.84
N THR A 385 2.18 6.44 -17.17
CA THR A 385 1.39 6.80 -15.99
C THR A 385 0.56 8.06 -16.22
N THR A 386 -0.68 8.09 -15.76
CA THR A 386 -1.62 9.20 -16.00
C THR A 386 -1.30 10.42 -15.11
N ALA A 387 -1.57 11.64 -15.58
CA ALA A 387 -1.57 12.85 -14.75
C ALA A 387 -2.72 12.88 -13.73
N SER A 388 -2.48 13.57 -12.60
CA SER A 388 -3.33 13.54 -11.41
C SER A 388 -4.79 13.98 -11.60
N GLY A 389 -5.10 14.80 -12.60
CA GLY A 389 -6.44 15.36 -12.82
C GLY A 389 -6.90 15.31 -14.28
N THR A 390 -6.42 14.32 -15.05
CA THR A 390 -6.81 14.12 -16.46
C THR A 390 -7.55 12.80 -16.63
N PRO A 391 -8.41 12.65 -17.67
CA PRO A 391 -9.06 11.39 -17.96
C PRO A 391 -8.05 10.25 -18.04
N PRO A 392 -8.19 9.18 -17.24
CA PRO A 392 -7.24 8.09 -17.24
C PRO A 392 -7.40 7.18 -18.45
N ILE A 393 -6.35 6.40 -18.70
CA ILE A 393 -6.42 5.26 -19.62
C ILE A 393 -7.24 4.17 -18.93
N GLN A 394 -8.38 3.83 -19.51
CA GLN A 394 -9.36 2.90 -18.95
C GLN A 394 -10.19 2.27 -20.06
N ALA A 395 -11.15 1.40 -19.71
CA ALA A 395 -12.09 0.84 -20.68
C ALA A 395 -12.81 1.96 -21.48
N GLY A 396 -12.43 2.13 -22.75
CA GLY A 396 -12.98 3.15 -23.65
C GLY A 396 -12.12 4.42 -23.82
N THR A 397 -11.05 4.58 -23.04
CA THR A 397 -10.06 5.67 -23.19
C THR A 397 -8.69 5.07 -23.52
N SER A 398 -8.16 5.37 -24.70
CA SER A 398 -6.82 4.94 -25.12
C SER A 398 -6.07 6.05 -25.85
N ILE A 399 -4.74 5.92 -25.89
CA ILE A 399 -3.87 6.75 -26.73
C ILE A 399 -3.27 5.83 -27.79
N SER A 400 -3.81 5.87 -29.01
CA SER A 400 -3.35 5.03 -30.11
C SER A 400 -3.15 5.83 -31.40
N GLY A 401 -2.02 5.64 -32.06
CA GLY A 401 -1.66 6.32 -33.31
C GLY A 401 -0.22 6.82 -33.33
N THR A 402 0.09 7.70 -34.28
CA THR A 402 1.42 8.31 -34.42
C THR A 402 1.46 9.68 -33.76
N PRO A 403 2.24 9.88 -32.69
CA PRO A 403 2.37 11.19 -32.06
C PRO A 403 3.09 12.22 -32.93
N THR A 404 2.83 13.49 -32.67
CA THR A 404 3.62 14.60 -33.20
C THR A 404 4.55 15.11 -32.11
N PHE A 405 5.86 15.08 -32.33
CA PHE A 405 6.82 15.64 -31.37
C PHE A 405 6.83 17.17 -31.42
N VAL A 406 6.45 17.82 -30.32
CA VAL A 406 6.27 19.28 -30.22
C VAL A 406 7.31 19.97 -29.32
N GLY A 407 8.38 19.27 -28.95
CA GLY A 407 9.39 19.80 -28.02
C GLY A 407 8.84 19.93 -26.62
N GLN A 408 9.15 21.03 -25.91
CA GLN A 408 8.75 21.20 -24.52
C GLN A 408 7.33 21.74 -24.32
N ALA A 409 6.63 22.19 -25.37
CA ALA A 409 5.29 22.80 -25.26
C ALA A 409 5.17 23.90 -24.18
N CYS A 410 6.20 24.74 -24.01
CA CYS A 410 6.20 25.85 -23.04
C CYS A 410 5.73 27.18 -23.65
N SER A 411 5.35 27.19 -24.92
CA SER A 411 4.85 28.34 -25.67
C SER A 411 3.82 27.86 -26.69
N GLU A 412 3.06 28.79 -27.25
CA GLU A 412 2.07 28.51 -28.30
C GLU A 412 2.62 27.61 -29.40
N LEU A 413 1.85 26.58 -29.75
CA LEU A 413 2.17 25.61 -30.79
C LEU A 413 1.31 25.87 -32.05
N PRO A 414 1.80 25.51 -33.25
CA PRO A 414 0.94 25.42 -34.43
C PRO A 414 -0.24 24.48 -34.19
N ALA A 415 -1.34 24.70 -34.91
CA ALA A 415 -2.50 23.81 -34.85
C ALA A 415 -2.09 22.36 -35.16
N GLY A 416 -2.50 21.44 -34.29
CA GLY A 416 -2.24 20.01 -34.36
C GLY A 416 -3.51 19.19 -34.15
N SER A 417 -3.36 17.87 -34.17
CA SER A 417 -4.45 16.92 -33.93
C SER A 417 -3.90 15.59 -33.43
N GLY A 418 -4.71 14.81 -32.71
CA GLY A 418 -4.30 13.50 -32.21
C GLY A 418 -3.38 13.64 -31.00
N ILE A 419 -2.22 12.99 -31.04
CA ILE A 419 -1.33 12.82 -29.88
C ILE A 419 -0.16 13.82 -29.96
N ALA A 420 0.05 14.60 -28.91
CA ALA A 420 1.28 15.38 -28.73
C ALA A 420 2.32 14.58 -27.96
N LEU A 421 3.54 14.43 -28.51
CA LEU A 421 4.70 13.95 -27.76
C LEU A 421 5.50 15.15 -27.28
N VAL A 422 5.70 15.26 -25.97
CA VAL A 422 6.24 16.44 -25.30
C VAL A 422 7.46 16.03 -24.46
N GLU A 423 8.53 16.80 -24.50
CA GLU A 423 9.66 16.63 -23.59
C GLU A 423 9.40 17.40 -22.28
N ARG A 424 9.66 16.78 -21.12
CA ARG A 424 9.73 17.49 -19.84
C ARG A 424 10.81 18.57 -19.92
N GLY A 425 10.61 19.69 -19.23
CA GLY A 425 11.58 20.78 -19.30
C GLY A 425 11.24 21.95 -18.40
N THR A 426 11.37 23.15 -18.95
CA THR A 426 11.44 24.41 -18.18
C THR A 426 10.11 24.91 -17.61
N CYS A 427 8.98 24.46 -18.14
CA CYS A 427 7.63 24.81 -17.66
C CYS A 427 6.94 23.62 -16.96
N SER A 428 5.91 23.93 -16.16
CA SER A 428 5.12 22.93 -15.43
C SER A 428 4.31 22.02 -16.36
N PHE A 429 3.85 20.87 -15.82
CA PHE A 429 3.00 19.94 -16.55
C PHE A 429 1.65 20.56 -16.93
N GLN A 430 1.05 21.36 -16.05
CA GLN A 430 -0.17 22.11 -16.37
C GLN A 430 0.01 23.02 -17.60
N VAL A 431 1.12 23.78 -17.67
CA VAL A 431 1.38 24.66 -18.82
C VAL A 431 1.48 23.85 -20.12
N LYS A 432 2.14 22.68 -20.09
CA LYS A 432 2.23 21.79 -21.25
C LYS A 432 0.85 21.32 -21.70
N LEU A 433 0.02 20.87 -20.74
CA LEU A 433 -1.33 20.39 -20.98
C LEU A 433 -2.21 21.48 -21.60
N ASP A 434 -2.17 22.70 -21.05
CA ASP A 434 -2.92 23.85 -21.56
C ASP A 434 -2.51 24.18 -23.01
N VAL A 435 -1.20 24.19 -23.28
CA VAL A 435 -0.65 24.51 -24.60
C VAL A 435 -1.05 23.49 -25.66
N ILE A 436 -0.93 22.18 -25.38
CA ILE A 436 -1.31 21.15 -26.37
C ILE A 436 -2.84 21.11 -26.58
N THR A 437 -3.61 21.35 -25.52
CA THR A 437 -5.08 21.39 -25.60
C THR A 437 -5.51 22.58 -26.48
N ALA A 438 -4.92 23.76 -26.25
CA ALA A 438 -5.20 24.96 -27.05
C ALA A 438 -4.81 24.79 -28.53
N ALA A 439 -3.77 24.00 -28.82
CA ALA A 439 -3.34 23.68 -30.18
C ALA A 439 -4.22 22.64 -30.90
N GLY A 440 -5.17 22.00 -30.20
CA GLY A 440 -6.13 21.06 -30.80
C GLY A 440 -5.75 19.57 -30.67
N TYR A 441 -4.75 19.23 -29.88
CA TYR A 441 -4.44 17.82 -29.57
C TYR A 441 -5.52 17.21 -28.68
N THR A 442 -5.76 15.91 -28.86
CA THR A 442 -6.77 15.13 -28.13
C THR A 442 -6.17 14.24 -27.04
N SER A 443 -4.84 14.14 -26.98
CA SER A 443 -4.09 13.49 -25.91
C SER A 443 -2.62 13.92 -25.92
N GLY A 444 -1.90 13.67 -24.83
CA GLY A 444 -0.48 13.96 -24.74
C GLY A 444 0.34 12.90 -24.01
N ILE A 445 1.59 12.73 -24.45
CA ILE A 445 2.61 11.87 -23.85
C ILE A 445 3.80 12.77 -23.49
N VAL A 446 4.16 12.86 -22.22
CA VAL A 446 5.33 13.58 -21.74
C VAL A 446 6.45 12.60 -21.43
N PHE A 447 7.62 12.74 -22.06
CA PHE A 447 8.80 11.96 -21.69
C PHE A 447 9.82 12.77 -20.89
N ASN A 448 10.58 12.08 -20.04
CA ASN A 448 11.53 12.74 -19.12
C ASN A 448 12.67 13.49 -19.85
N SER A 449 13.20 14.53 -19.21
CA SER A 449 14.22 15.42 -19.75
C SER A 449 15.63 14.82 -19.65
N LEU A 450 16.62 15.47 -20.24
CA LEU A 450 18.03 15.09 -20.13
C LEU A 450 18.54 15.39 -18.70
N ARG A 451 18.60 14.37 -17.84
CA ARG A 451 18.98 14.44 -16.42
C ARG A 451 19.48 13.08 -15.91
N GLN A 452 20.17 13.04 -14.77
CA GLN A 452 20.82 11.81 -14.28
C GLN A 452 19.83 10.68 -13.93
N ASP A 453 18.66 11.04 -13.39
CA ASP A 453 17.53 10.21 -12.99
C ASP A 453 16.46 10.09 -14.10
N CYS A 454 16.84 10.23 -15.38
CA CYS A 454 15.87 10.30 -16.49
C CYS A 454 15.01 9.03 -16.69
N LEU A 455 15.46 7.90 -16.16
CA LEU A 455 14.75 6.62 -16.24
C LEU A 455 13.65 6.51 -15.19
N ALA A 456 13.68 7.35 -14.15
CA ALA A 456 12.63 7.41 -13.15
C ALA A 456 11.34 8.00 -13.76
N GLY A 457 10.22 7.53 -13.22
CA GLY A 457 8.91 8.15 -13.41
C GLY A 457 8.86 9.57 -12.84
N ALA A 458 7.85 10.34 -13.21
CA ALA A 458 7.54 11.61 -12.56
C ALA A 458 6.03 11.73 -12.37
N ARG A 459 5.61 12.20 -11.19
CA ARG A 459 4.21 12.55 -10.93
C ARG A 459 3.88 13.83 -11.69
N MET A 460 2.91 13.76 -12.59
CA MET A 460 2.42 14.92 -13.34
C MET A 460 1.23 15.56 -12.63
N LEU A 461 1.49 16.64 -11.89
CA LEU A 461 0.44 17.50 -11.35
C LEU A 461 -0.14 18.36 -12.48
N ALA A 462 -1.24 17.91 -13.06
CA ALA A 462 -1.98 18.62 -14.11
C ALA A 462 -3.45 18.16 -14.13
N ALA A 463 -4.36 19.08 -14.39
CA ALA A 463 -5.78 18.82 -14.53
C ALA A 463 -6.31 19.32 -15.88
N GLY A 464 -7.16 18.54 -16.53
CA GLY A 464 -7.71 18.85 -17.84
C GLY A 464 -8.66 17.79 -18.38
N VAL A 465 -9.04 17.92 -19.64
CA VAL A 465 -10.12 17.12 -20.26
C VAL A 465 -9.62 16.10 -21.30
N ILE A 466 -8.31 16.02 -21.52
CA ILE A 466 -7.70 15.08 -22.46
C ILE A 466 -6.77 14.12 -21.72
N PRO A 467 -6.65 12.85 -22.13
CA PRO A 467 -5.68 11.91 -21.56
C PRO A 467 -4.26 12.44 -21.66
N PHE A 468 -3.52 12.40 -20.56
CA PHE A 468 -2.18 12.97 -20.47
C PHE A 468 -1.28 12.06 -19.63
N VAL A 469 -0.29 11.42 -20.26
CA VAL A 469 0.53 10.38 -19.62
C VAL A 469 2.02 10.72 -19.60
N PHE A 470 2.75 10.21 -18.61
CA PHE A 470 4.19 10.34 -18.47
C PHE A 470 4.89 9.03 -18.83
N VAL A 471 6.04 9.13 -19.49
CA VAL A 471 6.93 8.00 -19.77
C VAL A 471 8.37 8.38 -19.43
N ASN A 472 9.20 7.38 -19.13
CA ASN A 472 10.62 7.65 -18.91
C ASN A 472 11.34 8.11 -20.20
N ARG A 473 12.56 8.63 -20.06
CA ARG A 473 13.31 9.15 -21.21
C ARG A 473 13.63 8.10 -22.27
N LEU A 474 13.91 6.85 -21.86
CA LEU A 474 14.22 5.76 -22.78
C LEU A 474 13.04 5.52 -23.74
N ALA A 475 11.84 5.36 -23.19
CA ALA A 475 10.62 5.19 -23.97
C ALA A 475 10.37 6.38 -24.92
N GLY A 476 10.56 7.61 -24.44
CA GLY A 476 10.45 8.82 -25.28
C GLY A 476 11.41 8.82 -26.48
N LEU A 477 12.68 8.44 -26.27
CA LEU A 477 13.68 8.36 -27.34
C LEU A 477 13.42 7.20 -28.32
N GLN A 478 12.91 6.07 -27.82
CA GLN A 478 12.48 4.94 -28.65
C GLN A 478 11.26 5.31 -29.51
N LEU A 479 10.29 6.03 -28.95
CA LEU A 479 9.18 6.62 -29.71
C LEU A 479 9.70 7.57 -30.79
N LEU A 480 10.73 8.37 -30.52
CA LEU A 480 11.40 9.24 -31.50
C LEU A 480 12.29 8.47 -32.51
N GLY A 481 12.34 7.13 -32.44
CA GLY A 481 13.08 6.28 -33.37
C GLY A 481 14.61 6.40 -33.25
N VAL A 482 15.12 6.84 -32.09
CA VAL A 482 16.56 7.02 -31.88
C VAL A 482 17.26 5.66 -31.70
N VAL A 483 17.79 5.13 -32.79
CA VAL A 483 18.46 3.82 -32.80
C VAL A 483 19.73 3.84 -31.94
N GLY A 484 19.94 2.78 -31.15
CA GLY A 484 21.10 2.64 -30.26
C GLY A 484 20.92 3.24 -28.87
N THR A 485 19.75 3.81 -28.56
CA THR A 485 19.40 4.19 -27.19
C THR A 485 19.18 2.96 -26.32
N THR A 486 19.79 2.97 -25.13
CA THR A 486 19.67 1.96 -24.07
C THR A 486 19.47 2.67 -22.73
N ALA A 487 19.11 1.93 -21.68
CA ALA A 487 19.02 2.49 -20.32
C ALA A 487 20.31 3.24 -19.91
N THR A 488 21.49 2.74 -20.31
CA THR A 488 22.79 3.31 -19.94
C THR A 488 23.07 4.68 -20.58
N ASN A 489 22.52 4.96 -21.77
CA ASN A 489 22.83 6.20 -22.51
C ASN A 489 21.62 7.14 -22.70
N ALA A 490 20.40 6.71 -22.35
CA ALA A 490 19.19 7.53 -22.53
C ALA A 490 19.31 8.89 -21.82
N CYS A 491 19.90 8.91 -20.61
CA CYS A 491 20.03 10.12 -19.79
C CYS A 491 21.02 11.16 -20.31
N THR A 492 21.84 10.81 -21.31
CA THR A 492 22.79 11.73 -21.95
C THR A 492 22.53 11.91 -23.44
N THR A 493 21.56 11.19 -24.00
CA THR A 493 21.17 11.28 -25.42
C THR A 493 20.20 12.45 -25.60
N GLU A 494 20.55 13.40 -26.48
CA GLU A 494 19.66 14.50 -26.85
C GLU A 494 18.46 13.99 -27.66
N SER A 495 17.28 14.57 -27.44
CA SER A 495 16.13 14.30 -28.30
C SER A 495 16.33 14.97 -29.67
N PRO A 496 15.80 14.39 -30.76
CA PRO A 496 15.68 15.05 -32.04
C PRO A 496 14.97 16.43 -31.96
N VAL A 497 14.99 17.20 -33.05
CA VAL A 497 14.28 18.48 -33.12
C VAL A 497 12.75 18.28 -33.21
N PRO A 498 11.92 19.22 -32.70
CA PRO A 498 10.46 19.18 -32.89
C PRO A 498 10.06 18.98 -34.36
N GLY A 499 9.01 18.20 -34.60
CA GLY A 499 8.59 17.78 -35.93
C GLY A 499 9.36 16.60 -36.53
N SER A 500 10.34 16.03 -35.82
CA SER A 500 10.97 14.77 -36.25
C SER A 500 9.94 13.63 -36.32
N PRO A 501 10.16 12.62 -37.20
CA PRO A 501 9.31 11.44 -37.26
C PRO A 501 9.23 10.74 -35.90
N VAL A 502 8.03 10.26 -35.56
CA VAL A 502 7.75 9.49 -34.35
C VAL A 502 7.17 8.14 -34.77
N SER A 503 7.53 7.09 -34.06
CA SER A 503 6.90 5.77 -34.12
C SER A 503 5.47 5.83 -33.58
N SER A 504 4.61 4.97 -34.11
CA SER A 504 3.27 4.78 -33.60
C SER A 504 3.30 4.07 -32.25
N THR A 505 2.29 4.32 -31.43
CA THR A 505 2.10 3.67 -30.15
C THR A 505 0.65 3.32 -29.90
N ALA A 506 0.41 2.35 -29.02
CA ALA A 506 -0.87 2.05 -28.42
C ALA A 506 -0.68 2.02 -26.90
N ILE A 507 -1.49 2.80 -26.18
CA ILE A 507 -1.58 2.83 -24.72
C ILE A 507 -3.04 2.57 -24.39
N GLU A 508 -3.30 1.40 -23.81
CA GLU A 508 -4.64 0.84 -23.66
C GLU A 508 -4.78 0.22 -22.27
N ALA A 509 -5.99 0.27 -21.73
CA ALA A 509 -6.32 -0.49 -20.53
C ALA A 509 -6.72 -1.91 -20.94
N ILE A 510 -6.09 -2.91 -20.35
CA ILE A 510 -6.37 -4.32 -20.59
C ILE A 510 -6.97 -4.91 -19.33
N PHE A 511 -8.15 -5.50 -19.44
CA PHE A 511 -8.77 -6.18 -18.30
C PHE A 511 -7.96 -7.41 -17.90
N ASP A 512 -7.54 -7.41 -16.65
CA ASP A 512 -6.80 -8.47 -15.98
C ASP A 512 -7.40 -8.88 -14.64
N GLY A 513 -8.59 -8.39 -14.32
CA GLY A 513 -9.36 -8.87 -13.18
C GLY A 513 -8.87 -8.26 -11.87
N TRP A 514 -9.68 -8.39 -10.84
CA TRP A 514 -9.38 -7.86 -9.51
C TRP A 514 -8.51 -8.82 -8.70
N GLY A 515 -7.96 -8.32 -7.59
CA GLY A 515 -7.15 -9.08 -6.63
C GLY A 515 -7.77 -10.40 -6.15
N TYR A 516 -6.92 -11.36 -5.83
CA TYR A 516 -7.30 -12.74 -5.51
C TYR A 516 -6.40 -13.40 -4.46
N VAL A 517 -6.76 -14.61 -4.04
CA VAL A 517 -6.10 -15.32 -2.93
C VAL A 517 -5.12 -16.36 -3.45
N ARG A 518 -3.97 -16.47 -2.79
CA ARG A 518 -2.99 -17.53 -3.02
C ARG A 518 -2.90 -18.47 -1.82
N LEU A 519 -2.88 -19.77 -2.10
CA LEU A 519 -2.60 -20.81 -1.12
C LEU A 519 -1.20 -21.38 -1.35
N PHE A 520 -0.38 -21.39 -0.31
CA PHE A 520 0.94 -21.98 -0.32
C PHE A 520 1.07 -23.12 0.68
N SER A 521 1.90 -24.09 0.35
CA SER A 521 2.51 -24.99 1.34
C SER A 521 3.75 -24.33 1.91
N THR A 522 3.96 -24.51 3.22
CA THR A 522 5.14 -24.00 3.91
C THR A 522 5.89 -25.14 4.60
N ASN A 523 7.22 -25.04 4.55
CA ASN A 523 8.11 -25.85 5.38
C ASN A 523 8.96 -24.91 6.22
N ILE A 524 8.59 -24.74 7.48
CA ILE A 524 9.27 -23.84 8.41
C ILE A 524 10.09 -24.67 9.40
N PRO A 525 11.44 -24.65 9.32
CA PRO A 525 12.27 -25.36 10.26
C PRO A 525 12.08 -24.84 11.68
N ARG A 526 11.92 -25.76 12.65
CA ARG A 526 11.72 -25.42 14.07
C ARG A 526 12.96 -24.85 14.78
N ARG A 527 14.12 -24.89 14.13
CA ARG A 527 15.41 -24.40 14.64
C ARG A 527 15.95 -23.33 13.70
N ALA A 528 16.56 -22.30 14.26
CA ALA A 528 17.20 -21.22 13.52
C ALA A 528 18.36 -21.74 12.63
N GLY A 529 18.68 -20.99 11.57
CA GLY A 529 19.78 -21.27 10.66
C GLY A 529 19.53 -22.40 9.64
N GLN A 530 18.27 -22.81 9.44
CA GLN A 530 17.88 -23.73 8.38
C GLN A 530 16.92 -23.02 7.41
N PRO A 531 17.13 -23.15 6.08
CA PRO A 531 16.20 -22.60 5.10
C PRO A 531 14.88 -23.38 5.13
N GLY A 532 13.79 -22.68 4.90
CA GLY A 532 12.46 -23.24 4.71
C GLY A 532 12.08 -23.28 3.25
N SER A 533 10.77 -23.32 2.99
CA SER A 533 10.22 -23.11 1.65
C SER A 533 8.79 -22.57 1.73
N ILE A 534 8.43 -21.76 0.75
CA ILE A 534 7.05 -21.40 0.40
C ILE A 534 6.83 -21.96 -1.01
N THR A 535 5.74 -22.69 -1.24
CA THR A 535 5.46 -23.27 -2.56
C THR A 535 3.98 -23.21 -2.84
N GLN A 536 3.60 -22.48 -3.89
CA GLN A 536 2.21 -22.28 -4.25
C GLN A 536 1.53 -23.62 -4.58
N ILE A 537 0.32 -23.79 -4.07
CA ILE A 537 -0.53 -24.95 -4.30
C ILE A 537 -1.61 -24.59 -5.30
N ASP A 538 -2.29 -23.47 -5.06
CA ASP A 538 -3.54 -23.12 -5.72
C ASP A 538 -3.86 -21.62 -5.56
N THR A 539 -4.81 -21.13 -6.34
CA THR A 539 -5.34 -19.76 -6.28
C THR A 539 -6.86 -19.80 -6.12
N TYR A 540 -7.43 -18.74 -5.57
CA TYR A 540 -8.87 -18.59 -5.44
C TYR A 540 -9.29 -17.16 -5.73
N ALA A 541 -10.23 -17.02 -6.67
CA ALA A 541 -10.91 -15.77 -6.97
C ALA A 541 -12.43 -16.00 -6.96
N VAL A 542 -13.18 -14.99 -6.53
CA VAL A 542 -14.62 -14.94 -6.77
C VAL A 542 -14.83 -14.84 -8.28
N PRO A 543 -15.68 -15.67 -8.93
CA PRO A 543 -15.77 -15.71 -10.39
C PRO A 543 -16.02 -14.36 -11.05
N GLU A 544 -16.87 -13.54 -10.44
CA GLU A 544 -17.19 -12.19 -10.88
C GLU A 544 -15.97 -11.26 -10.86
N SER A 545 -15.02 -11.45 -9.95
CA SER A 545 -13.79 -10.65 -9.88
C SER A 545 -12.87 -10.88 -11.10
N GLN A 546 -13.14 -11.90 -11.90
CA GLN A 546 -12.33 -12.25 -13.08
C GLN A 546 -13.10 -12.12 -14.40
N ASP A 547 -14.30 -11.53 -14.37
CA ASP A 547 -15.16 -11.30 -15.53
C ASP A 547 -15.24 -9.79 -15.85
N PRO A 548 -14.89 -9.36 -17.08
CA PRO A 548 -14.93 -7.95 -17.47
C PRO A 548 -16.32 -7.31 -17.37
N ALA A 549 -17.40 -8.10 -17.35
CA ALA A 549 -18.75 -7.59 -17.11
C ALA A 549 -18.94 -6.98 -15.71
N TYR A 550 -18.05 -7.32 -14.76
CA TYR A 550 -18.08 -6.87 -13.37
C TYR A 550 -16.94 -5.89 -13.05
N ALA A 551 -16.23 -5.39 -14.06
CA ALA A 551 -15.13 -4.45 -13.88
C ALA A 551 -15.58 -3.03 -13.45
N SER A 552 -16.89 -2.74 -13.46
CA SER A 552 -17.42 -1.44 -13.04
C SER A 552 -18.86 -1.60 -12.52
N ASN A 553 -19.31 -0.68 -11.67
CA ASN A 553 -20.65 -0.65 -11.05
C ASN A 553 -20.97 -1.78 -10.05
N PHE A 554 -19.96 -2.54 -9.61
CA PHE A 554 -20.10 -3.60 -8.60
C PHE A 554 -19.25 -3.36 -7.35
N GLY A 555 -18.71 -2.14 -7.19
CA GLY A 555 -17.70 -1.82 -6.17
C GLY A 555 -16.38 -2.52 -6.43
N HIS A 556 -15.47 -2.54 -5.45
CA HIS A 556 -14.19 -3.23 -5.56
C HIS A 556 -14.40 -4.72 -5.29
N LEU A 557 -13.96 -5.59 -6.20
CA LEU A 557 -14.11 -7.05 -6.05
C LEU A 557 -12.81 -7.74 -5.64
N SER A 558 -11.84 -6.96 -5.16
CA SER A 558 -10.59 -7.46 -4.58
C SER A 558 -10.82 -8.14 -3.23
N VAL A 559 -9.95 -9.10 -2.95
CA VAL A 559 -9.71 -9.56 -1.58
C VAL A 559 -8.86 -8.52 -0.84
N HIS A 560 -9.05 -8.42 0.48
CA HIS A 560 -8.25 -7.57 1.36
C HIS A 560 -7.52 -8.42 2.42
N GLU A 561 -8.24 -9.00 3.38
CA GLU A 561 -7.65 -9.78 4.48
C GLU A 561 -8.11 -11.24 4.51
N VAL A 562 -7.29 -12.07 5.13
CA VAL A 562 -7.58 -13.44 5.54
C VAL A 562 -7.43 -13.60 7.05
N ALA A 563 -8.33 -14.38 7.65
CA ALA A 563 -8.21 -14.91 9.00
C ALA A 563 -8.33 -16.44 8.97
N MET A 564 -7.32 -17.16 9.47
CA MET A 564 -7.29 -18.62 9.42
C MET A 564 -7.81 -19.26 10.70
N ALA A 565 -8.86 -20.07 10.59
CA ALA A 565 -9.50 -20.73 11.73
C ALA A 565 -8.55 -21.74 12.42
N PRO A 566 -8.36 -21.68 13.75
CA PRO A 566 -7.44 -22.51 14.51
C PRO A 566 -7.56 -24.04 14.31
N GLU A 567 -8.77 -24.56 14.13
CA GLU A 567 -9.04 -26.01 14.30
C GLU A 567 -9.63 -26.73 13.09
N THR A 568 -10.04 -26.02 12.05
CA THR A 568 -11.01 -26.55 11.07
C THR A 568 -10.48 -26.67 9.63
N GLY A 569 -9.28 -26.19 9.35
CA GLY A 569 -8.77 -26.09 7.97
C GLY A 569 -9.63 -25.15 7.11
N LEU A 570 -10.26 -24.17 7.77
CA LEU A 570 -11.05 -23.11 7.16
C LEU A 570 -10.30 -21.78 7.27
N ALA A 571 -10.50 -20.92 6.29
CA ALA A 571 -10.12 -19.52 6.39
C ALA A 571 -11.30 -18.64 5.98
N TYR A 572 -11.31 -17.44 6.51
CA TYR A 572 -12.33 -16.43 6.28
C TYR A 572 -11.66 -15.28 5.55
N LEU A 573 -12.24 -14.87 4.43
CA LEU A 573 -11.68 -13.86 3.54
C LEU A 573 -12.63 -12.66 3.52
N SER A 574 -12.12 -11.47 3.79
CA SER A 574 -12.81 -10.24 3.47
C SER A 574 -12.52 -9.89 2.02
N TYR A 575 -13.56 -9.94 1.19
CA TYR A 575 -13.59 -9.17 -0.04
C TYR A 575 -14.43 -7.95 0.22
N TYR A 576 -14.06 -6.80 -0.36
CA TYR A 576 -14.81 -5.55 -0.27
C TYR A 576 -16.27 -5.74 -0.69
N SER A 577 -16.58 -5.46 -1.96
CA SER A 577 -17.93 -5.50 -2.50
C SER A 577 -18.33 -6.90 -2.98
N ALA A 578 -17.38 -7.84 -2.94
CA ALA A 578 -17.67 -9.26 -3.05
C ALA A 578 -18.10 -9.87 -1.70
N GLY A 579 -17.91 -9.22 -0.55
CA GLY A 579 -18.38 -9.71 0.76
C GLY A 579 -17.55 -10.85 1.35
N LEU A 580 -18.02 -11.44 2.45
CA LEU A 580 -17.28 -12.48 3.17
C LEU A 580 -17.27 -13.78 2.36
N ARG A 581 -16.10 -14.44 2.30
CA ARG A 581 -15.96 -15.80 1.79
C ARG A 581 -15.40 -16.73 2.86
N VAL A 582 -15.92 -17.95 2.91
CA VAL A 582 -15.40 -19.03 3.74
C VAL A 582 -14.78 -20.05 2.80
N VAL A 583 -13.49 -20.32 2.98
CA VAL A 583 -12.76 -21.28 2.16
C VAL A 583 -12.24 -22.42 3.01
N ARG A 584 -12.25 -23.63 2.45
CA ARG A 584 -11.50 -24.77 2.96
C ARG A 584 -10.18 -24.86 2.22
N TYR A 585 -9.09 -25.10 2.93
CA TYR A 585 -7.76 -25.21 2.33
C TYR A 585 -7.03 -26.50 2.71
N GLY A 586 -6.08 -26.89 1.89
CA GLY A 586 -5.17 -27.99 2.21
C GLY A 586 -4.28 -28.37 1.03
N THR A 587 -3.69 -29.56 1.08
CA THR A 587 -2.82 -30.06 -0.01
C THR A 587 -3.56 -30.29 -1.33
N GLY A 588 -4.89 -30.32 -1.30
CA GLY A 588 -5.74 -30.50 -2.47
C GLY A 588 -6.18 -29.19 -3.14
N GLY A 589 -5.79 -28.04 -2.61
CA GLY A 589 -6.20 -26.73 -3.09
C GLY A 589 -7.05 -25.95 -2.08
N ILE A 590 -7.70 -24.90 -2.59
CA ILE A 590 -8.57 -23.98 -1.87
C ILE A 590 -9.98 -24.00 -2.49
N GLU A 591 -11.03 -24.10 -1.66
CA GLU A 591 -12.43 -24.24 -2.13
C GLU A 591 -13.39 -23.37 -1.31
N GLU A 592 -14.23 -22.57 -1.98
CA GLU A 592 -15.29 -21.79 -1.32
C GLU A 592 -16.42 -22.69 -0.81
N VAL A 593 -16.58 -22.74 0.52
CA VAL A 593 -17.60 -23.53 1.22
C VAL A 593 -18.71 -22.69 1.85
N GLY A 594 -18.56 -21.36 1.88
CA GLY A 594 -19.58 -20.44 2.39
C GLY A 594 -19.37 -19.01 1.89
N ALA A 595 -20.42 -18.21 1.91
CA ALA A 595 -20.40 -16.82 1.47
C ALA A 595 -21.49 -15.99 2.16
N PHE A 596 -21.20 -14.71 2.39
CA PHE A 596 -22.15 -13.74 2.91
C PHE A 596 -22.01 -12.36 2.25
N ILE A 597 -23.13 -11.83 1.79
CA ILE A 597 -23.34 -10.44 1.37
C ILE A 597 -24.75 -10.05 1.86
N ASP A 598 -24.87 -9.02 2.67
CA ASP A 598 -26.13 -8.56 3.25
C ASP A 598 -27.08 -7.93 2.21
N GLN A 599 -28.33 -7.79 2.60
CA GLN A 599 -29.34 -7.03 1.86
C GLN A 599 -28.94 -5.55 1.79
N GLY A 600 -28.40 -5.15 0.63
CA GLY A 600 -27.85 -3.81 0.41
C GLY A 600 -26.36 -3.80 0.11
N GLY A 601 -25.72 -4.98 0.11
CA GLY A 601 -24.30 -5.12 -0.14
C GLY A 601 -23.47 -5.04 1.12
N ASN A 602 -22.19 -5.31 0.96
CA ASN A 602 -21.16 -5.08 1.97
C ASN A 602 -19.95 -4.44 1.32
N ASN A 603 -19.09 -3.92 2.18
CA ASN A 603 -17.78 -3.43 1.84
C ASN A 603 -16.82 -3.88 2.94
N PHE A 604 -16.48 -5.17 3.00
CA PHE A 604 -15.66 -5.68 4.10
C PHE A 604 -14.19 -5.34 3.92
N TRP A 605 -13.59 -4.76 4.96
CA TRP A 605 -12.17 -4.48 5.05
C TRP A 605 -11.47 -5.58 5.84
N GLY A 606 -11.67 -5.58 7.15
CA GLY A 606 -11.00 -6.51 8.04
C GLY A 606 -11.80 -7.77 8.33
N VAL A 607 -11.08 -8.84 8.64
CA VAL A 607 -11.67 -10.10 9.10
C VAL A 607 -10.83 -10.70 10.24
N GLU A 608 -11.49 -11.10 11.32
CA GLU A 608 -10.82 -11.65 12.50
C GLU A 608 -11.56 -12.87 13.05
N VAL A 609 -10.81 -13.87 13.53
CA VAL A 609 -11.38 -15.01 14.23
C VAL A 609 -11.44 -14.72 15.73
N TRP A 610 -12.64 -14.73 16.29
CA TRP A 610 -12.86 -14.54 17.72
C TRP A 610 -13.54 -15.76 18.34
N HIS A 611 -13.16 -16.10 19.57
CA HIS A 611 -13.82 -17.12 20.37
C HIS A 611 -14.39 -16.47 21.62
N ASP A 612 -15.67 -16.76 21.92
CA ASP A 612 -16.25 -16.34 23.18
C ASP A 612 -15.67 -17.12 24.38
N GLU A 613 -16.08 -16.75 25.58
CA GLU A 613 -15.73 -17.41 26.83
C GLU A 613 -16.10 -18.91 26.90
N ASN A 614 -17.01 -19.36 26.04
CA ASN A 614 -17.45 -20.75 25.93
C ASN A 614 -16.68 -21.54 24.85
N GLY A 615 -15.76 -20.87 24.13
CA GLY A 615 -14.99 -21.46 23.03
C GLY A 615 -15.78 -21.57 21.72
N VAL A 616 -16.88 -20.83 21.56
CA VAL A 616 -17.62 -20.75 20.30
C VAL A 616 -16.88 -19.83 19.34
N GLU A 617 -16.51 -20.35 18.17
CA GLU A 617 -15.87 -19.59 17.10
C GLU A 617 -16.89 -18.69 16.38
N PHE A 618 -16.51 -17.43 16.19
CA PHE A 618 -17.19 -16.42 15.40
C PHE A 618 -16.20 -15.76 14.44
N ILE A 619 -16.76 -15.19 13.38
CA ILE A 619 -16.06 -14.41 12.38
C ILE A 619 -16.48 -12.96 12.60
N LEU A 620 -15.53 -12.11 12.94
CA LEU A 620 -15.74 -10.67 12.97
C LEU A 620 -15.35 -10.11 11.62
N ALA A 621 -16.23 -9.33 11.00
CA ALA A 621 -15.93 -8.63 9.76
C ALA A 621 -16.26 -7.15 9.94
N SER A 622 -15.28 -6.27 9.69
CA SER A 622 -15.51 -4.83 9.67
C SER A 622 -15.98 -4.41 8.28
N ASP A 623 -17.19 -3.86 8.25
CA ASP A 623 -17.78 -3.29 7.04
C ASP A 623 -17.55 -1.79 7.03
N ARG A 624 -16.86 -1.31 6.00
CA ARG A 624 -16.46 0.07 5.79
C ARG A 624 -17.62 1.05 5.90
N ASP A 625 -18.80 0.61 5.50
CA ASP A 625 -19.98 1.46 5.34
C ASP A 625 -20.93 1.41 6.54
N TYR A 626 -20.77 0.40 7.39
CA TYR A 626 -21.69 0.11 8.49
C TYR A 626 -21.01 0.07 9.86
N GLY A 627 -20.00 -0.78 10.06
CA GLY A 627 -19.49 -1.13 11.39
C GLY A 627 -19.12 -2.60 11.50
N LEU A 628 -19.58 -3.27 12.54
CA LEU A 628 -19.20 -4.66 12.84
C LEU A 628 -20.30 -5.65 12.45
N TYR A 629 -19.91 -6.71 11.76
CA TYR A 629 -20.69 -7.94 11.61
C TYR A 629 -20.06 -9.06 12.42
N ILE A 630 -20.90 -9.81 13.17
CA ILE A 630 -20.54 -11.03 13.88
C ILE A 630 -21.25 -12.19 13.19
N LEU A 631 -20.46 -13.03 12.54
CA LEU A 631 -20.92 -14.10 11.68
C LEU A 631 -20.47 -15.46 12.22
N GLN A 632 -21.12 -16.53 11.79
CA GLN A 632 -20.71 -17.88 12.11
C GLN A 632 -20.85 -18.78 10.90
N TYR A 633 -19.83 -19.59 10.62
CA TYR A 633 -19.92 -20.63 9.59
C TYR A 633 -20.82 -21.79 10.08
N THR A 634 -21.85 -22.11 9.31
CA THR A 634 -22.85 -23.14 9.61
C THR A 634 -22.99 -24.08 8.41
N PRO A 635 -22.16 -25.13 8.32
CA PRO A 635 -22.06 -26.04 7.17
C PRO A 635 -23.30 -26.90 6.89
#